data_AF-A0A8T4D3U4-F1
#
_entry.id   AF-A0A8T4D3U4-F1
#
_cell.length_a   1.000
_cell.length_b   1.000
_cell.length_c   1.000
_cell.angle_alpha   90.00
_cell.angle_beta   90.00
_cell.angle_gamma   90.00
#
_symmetry.space_group_name_H-M   'P 1'
#
loop_
_entity.id
_entity.type
_entity.pdbx_description
1 polymer ?
#
loop_
_entity_poly.entity_id
_entity_poly.type
_entity_poly.pdbx_seq_one_letter_code
_entity_poly.pdbx_strand_id
1 'polypeptide(L)'
;MRMWMVNPKVMCRNHLLGEHAEIHMLVWNIDRDHSVKGYLDNGLLETHNLYNRHKELAQELRRRGYQHNSALDAKWKLAKKAGSIDKEKSLKELVRRCVKCKERYLKLFGTDH
;
A
#
# COMPACT_ATOMS: atom_id res chain seq x y z
N MET A 1 -8.30 -4.94 3.08
CA MET A 1 -8.39 -3.85 2.10
C MET A 1 -8.02 -2.52 2.69
N ARG A 2 -6.77 -2.16 2.48
CA ARG A 2 -6.22 -0.86 2.89
C ARG A 2 -4.93 -0.56 2.13
N MET A 3 -4.61 0.71 2.01
CA MET A 3 -3.24 1.16 1.80
C MET A 3 -2.52 1.14 3.16
N TRP A 4 -1.34 0.53 3.21
CA TRP A 4 -0.52 0.52 4.43
C TRP A 4 0.30 1.80 4.54
N MET A 5 0.71 2.39 3.42
CA MET A 5 1.55 3.59 3.37
C MET A 5 2.85 3.47 4.19
N VAL A 6 3.33 2.25 4.39
CA VAL A 6 4.62 1.94 5.01
C VAL A 6 5.69 1.71 3.96
N ASN A 7 6.96 1.76 4.35
CA ASN A 7 8.07 1.40 3.46
C ASN A 7 7.85 -0.03 2.88
N PRO A 8 7.73 -0.20 1.54
CA PRO A 8 7.49 -1.51 0.93
C PRO A 8 8.53 -2.58 1.29
N LYS A 9 9.78 -2.19 1.59
CA LYS A 9 10.86 -3.13 1.99
C LYS A 9 10.52 -3.88 3.29
N VAL A 10 9.77 -3.24 4.20
CA VAL A 10 9.30 -3.82 5.46
C VAL A 10 8.20 -4.87 5.22
N MET A 11 7.40 -4.72 4.16
CA MET A 11 6.25 -5.57 3.92
C MET A 11 6.69 -6.98 3.50
N CYS A 12 6.10 -8.02 4.10
CA CYS A 12 6.27 -9.38 3.61
C CYS A 12 5.61 -9.55 2.23
N ARG A 13 5.87 -10.68 1.55
CA ARG A 13 5.30 -10.97 0.22
C ARG A 13 3.77 -10.79 0.19
N ASN A 14 3.07 -11.36 1.16
CA ASN A 14 1.60 -11.37 1.18
C ASN A 14 1.03 -9.96 1.37
N HIS A 15 1.61 -9.14 2.25
CA HIS A 15 1.15 -7.77 2.43
C HIS A 15 1.50 -6.89 1.23
N LEU A 16 2.67 -7.08 0.62
CA LEU A 16 3.10 -6.33 -0.56
C LEU A 16 2.18 -6.60 -1.76
N LEU A 17 1.93 -7.88 -2.05
CA LEU A 17 1.01 -8.31 -3.12
C LEU A 17 -0.44 -7.94 -2.78
N GLY A 18 -0.83 -8.08 -1.51
CA GLY A 18 -2.17 -7.74 -1.04
C GLY A 18 -2.49 -6.27 -1.27
N GLU A 19 -1.64 -5.35 -0.81
CA GLU A 19 -1.85 -3.92 -1.04
C GLU A 19 -1.84 -3.56 -2.53
N HIS A 20 -0.94 -4.17 -3.30
CA HIS A 20 -0.86 -3.95 -4.74
C HIS A 20 -2.15 -4.33 -5.47
N ALA A 21 -2.71 -5.51 -5.16
CA ALA A 21 -3.98 -5.96 -5.73
C ALA A 21 -5.17 -5.11 -5.24
N GLU A 22 -5.17 -4.73 -3.95
CA GLU A 22 -6.21 -3.90 -3.36
C GLU A 22 -6.28 -2.51 -4.00
N ILE A 23 -5.14 -1.91 -4.40
CA ILE A 23 -5.13 -0.65 -5.16
C ILE A 23 -5.86 -0.79 -6.48
N HIS A 24 -5.64 -1.87 -7.24
CA HIS A 24 -6.35 -2.10 -8.49
C HIS A 24 -7.87 -2.23 -8.28
N MET A 25 -8.27 -2.90 -7.21
CA MET A 25 -9.67 -3.04 -6.81
C MET A 25 -10.29 -1.69 -6.45
N LEU A 26 -9.58 -0.85 -5.67
CA LEU A 26 -10.08 0.47 -5.23
C LEU A 26 -10.23 1.42 -6.41
N VAL A 27 -9.26 1.42 -7.32
CA VAL A 27 -9.34 2.18 -8.56
C VAL A 27 -10.53 1.76 -9.41
N TRP A 28 -10.73 0.44 -9.58
CA TRP A 28 -11.86 -0.07 -10.35
C TRP A 28 -13.20 0.35 -9.74
N ASN A 29 -13.36 0.26 -8.42
CA ASN A 29 -14.59 0.70 -7.74
C ASN A 29 -14.87 2.19 -7.97
N ILE A 30 -13.86 3.04 -7.81
CA ILE A 30 -14.04 4.48 -8.02
C ILE A 30 -14.36 4.78 -9.49
N ASP A 31 -13.70 4.10 -10.43
CA ASP A 31 -13.99 4.25 -11.86
C ASP A 31 -15.41 3.76 -12.24
N ARG A 32 -16.00 2.88 -11.44
CA ARG A 32 -17.38 2.39 -11.59
C ARG A 32 -18.39 3.15 -10.73
N ASP A 33 -17.99 4.28 -10.16
CA ASP A 33 -18.81 5.11 -9.27
C ASP A 33 -19.35 4.35 -8.04
N HIS A 34 -18.67 3.27 -7.65
CA HIS A 34 -18.95 2.57 -6.41
C HIS A 34 -18.39 3.35 -5.22
N SER A 35 -19.18 3.42 -4.15
CA SER A 35 -18.78 4.13 -2.94
C SER A 35 -17.56 3.49 -2.27
N VAL A 36 -16.53 4.30 -2.03
CA VAL A 36 -15.37 3.96 -1.20
C VAL A 36 -15.35 4.74 0.12
N LYS A 37 -16.47 5.38 0.48
CA LYS A 37 -16.56 6.28 1.64
C LYS A 37 -16.08 5.63 2.93
N GLY A 38 -16.47 4.38 3.19
CA GLY A 38 -16.04 3.64 4.36
C GLY A 38 -14.52 3.47 4.45
N TYR A 39 -13.81 3.35 3.33
CA TYR A 39 -12.34 3.28 3.35
C TYR A 39 -11.69 4.62 3.64
N LEU A 40 -12.28 5.71 3.14
CA LEU A 40 -11.82 7.07 3.39
C LEU A 40 -11.99 7.44 4.86
N ASP A 41 -13.20 7.23 5.41
CA ASP A 41 -13.55 7.60 6.78
C ASP A 41 -12.73 6.83 7.82
N ASN A 42 -12.40 5.57 7.53
CA ASN A 42 -11.62 4.72 8.44
C ASN A 42 -10.10 4.85 8.26
N GLY A 43 -9.62 5.79 7.42
CA GLY A 43 -8.19 5.98 7.19
C GLY A 43 -7.50 4.79 6.52
N LEU A 44 -8.20 4.11 5.62
CA LEU A 44 -7.73 2.93 4.88
C LEU A 44 -7.38 3.25 3.42
N LEU A 45 -7.80 4.41 2.91
CA LEU A 45 -7.58 4.86 1.54
C LEU A 45 -7.23 6.35 1.53
N GLU A 46 -6.24 6.72 0.73
CA GLU A 46 -5.99 8.11 0.33
C GLU A 46 -5.79 8.19 -1.20
N THR A 47 -6.77 8.78 -1.88
CA THR A 47 -6.91 8.67 -3.35
C THR A 47 -5.76 9.31 -4.12
N HIS A 48 -5.30 10.46 -3.66
CA HIS A 48 -4.23 11.25 -4.29
C HIS A 48 -2.86 10.54 -4.32
N ASN A 49 -2.65 9.51 -3.50
CA ASN A 49 -1.41 8.74 -3.50
C ASN A 49 -1.53 7.38 -4.20
N LEU A 50 -2.69 6.98 -4.70
CA LEU A 50 -2.90 5.66 -5.33
C LEU A 50 -1.87 5.35 -6.43
N TYR A 51 -1.64 6.30 -7.34
CA TYR A 51 -0.72 6.10 -8.46
C TYR A 51 0.74 5.97 -8.00
N ASN A 52 1.20 6.86 -7.12
CA ASN A 52 2.58 6.82 -6.64
C ASN A 52 2.81 5.60 -5.74
N ARG A 53 1.83 5.26 -4.89
CA ARG A 53 1.88 4.08 -4.04
C ARG A 53 1.94 2.79 -4.87
N HIS A 54 1.13 2.68 -5.92
CA HIS A 54 1.20 1.55 -6.85
C HIS A 54 2.61 1.39 -7.43
N LYS A 55 3.23 2.50 -7.87
CA LYS A 55 4.60 2.50 -8.38
C LYS A 55 5.63 2.03 -7.35
N GLU A 56 5.54 2.51 -6.12
CA GLU A 56 6.43 2.07 -5.03
C GLU A 56 6.33 0.55 -4.79
N LEU A 57 5.11 0.03 -4.73
CA LEU A 57 4.86 -1.40 -4.55
C LEU A 57 5.37 -2.21 -5.75
N ALA A 58 5.10 -1.75 -6.97
CA ALA A 58 5.58 -2.38 -8.19
C ALA A 58 7.11 -2.41 -8.28
N GLN A 59 7.78 -1.33 -7.90
CA GLN A 59 9.25 -1.27 -7.82
C GLN A 59 9.79 -2.30 -6.83
N GLU A 60 9.20 -2.40 -5.63
CA GLU A 60 9.62 -3.38 -4.63
C GLU A 60 9.33 -4.83 -5.08
N LEU A 61 8.22 -5.07 -5.77
CA LEU A 61 7.90 -6.36 -6.38
C LEU A 61 8.97 -6.76 -7.40
N ARG A 62 9.31 -5.86 -8.34
CA ARG A 62 10.37 -6.10 -9.33
C ARG A 62 11.72 -6.35 -8.67
N ARG A 63 12.06 -5.57 -7.64
CA ARG A 63 13.30 -5.73 -6.87
C ARG A 63 13.40 -7.13 -6.23
N ARG A 64 12.26 -7.74 -5.87
CA ARG A 64 12.20 -9.10 -5.31
C ARG A 64 12.07 -10.20 -6.38
N GLY A 65 12.19 -9.86 -7.66
CA GLY A 65 12.11 -10.81 -8.78
C GLY A 65 10.69 -11.17 -9.23
N TYR A 66 9.66 -10.44 -8.78
CA TYR A 66 8.30 -10.65 -9.29
C TYR A 66 8.10 -9.92 -10.62
N GLN A 67 7.45 -10.60 -11.57
CA GLN A 67 6.93 -9.96 -12.77
C GLN A 67 5.73 -9.07 -12.40
N HIS A 68 5.74 -7.82 -12.86
CA HIS A 68 4.64 -6.88 -12.66
C HIS A 68 4.19 -6.33 -14.02
N ASN A 69 3.02 -6.80 -14.47
CA ASN A 69 2.46 -6.51 -15.80
C ASN A 69 1.13 -5.73 -15.74
N SER A 70 0.78 -5.16 -14.59
CA SER A 70 -0.49 -4.45 -14.39
C SER A 70 -0.24 -2.99 -14.03
N ALA A 71 -0.01 -2.15 -15.05
CA ALA A 71 0.13 -0.71 -14.85
C ALA A 71 -1.20 -0.09 -14.38
N LEU A 72 -1.12 0.97 -13.57
CA LEU A 72 -2.27 1.80 -13.25
C LEU A 72 -2.39 2.93 -14.29
N ASP A 73 -3.63 3.29 -14.64
CA ASP A 73 -3.88 4.39 -15.56
C ASP A 73 -3.27 5.71 -15.04
N ALA A 74 -2.59 6.45 -15.92
CA ALA A 74 -1.93 7.70 -15.58
C ALA A 74 -2.89 8.80 -15.14
N LYS A 75 -4.21 8.72 -15.43
CA LYS A 75 -5.21 9.66 -14.91
C LYS A 75 -5.20 9.76 -13.38
N TRP A 76 -4.81 8.68 -12.69
CA TRP A 76 -4.72 8.62 -11.23
C TRP A 76 -3.62 9.50 -10.63
N LYS A 77 -2.71 10.05 -11.45
CA LYS A 77 -1.77 11.11 -11.02
C LYS A 77 -2.50 12.38 -10.59
N LEU A 78 -3.69 12.63 -11.13
CA LEU A 78 -4.50 13.83 -10.90
C LEU A 78 -5.70 13.54 -10.00
N ALA A 79 -5.71 12.39 -9.32
CA ALA A 79 -6.80 12.02 -8.44
C ALA A 79 -7.00 13.08 -7.35
N LYS A 80 -8.26 13.53 -7.17
CA LYS A 80 -8.61 14.51 -6.15
C LYS A 80 -8.19 14.01 -4.77
N LYS A 81 -7.74 14.91 -3.92
CA LYS A 81 -7.36 14.60 -2.54
C LYS A 81 -8.59 14.21 -1.72
N ALA A 82 -8.63 12.96 -1.27
CA ALA A 82 -9.59 12.44 -0.31
C ALA A 82 -8.94 11.39 0.60
N GLY A 83 -9.43 11.30 1.83
CA GLY A 83 -8.89 10.39 2.84
C GLY A 83 -7.52 10.81 3.39
N SER A 84 -7.10 10.15 4.46
CA SER A 84 -5.81 10.36 5.11
C SER A 84 -5.42 9.09 5.85
N ILE A 85 -4.17 8.66 5.69
CA ILE A 85 -3.65 7.46 6.36
C ILE A 85 -2.56 7.85 7.36
N ASP A 86 -2.75 7.44 8.61
CA ASP A 86 -1.71 7.53 9.64
C ASP A 86 -0.66 6.44 9.40
N LYS A 87 0.48 6.84 8.82
CA LYS A 87 1.57 5.93 8.45
C LYS A 87 2.25 5.30 9.66
N GLU A 88 2.35 6.03 10.77
CA GLU A 88 2.99 5.54 11.99
C GLU A 88 2.11 4.47 12.64
N LYS A 89 0.81 4.74 12.79
CA LYS A 89 -0.17 3.76 13.26
C LYS A 89 -0.20 2.53 12.36
N SER A 90 -0.13 2.72 11.04
CA SER A 90 -0.12 1.63 10.07
C SER A 90 1.12 0.74 10.22
N LEU A 91 2.29 1.34 10.43
CA LEU A 91 3.52 0.60 10.68
C LEU A 91 3.44 -0.21 11.98
N LYS A 92 3.05 0.43 13.08
CA LYS A 92 2.86 -0.22 14.39
C LYS A 92 1.88 -1.40 14.27
N GLU A 93 0.77 -1.21 13.58
CA GLU A 93 -0.21 -2.28 13.35
C GLU A 93 0.38 -3.43 12.52
N LEU A 94 1.05 -3.13 11.41
CA LEU A 94 1.63 -4.12 10.51
C LEU A 94 2.65 -5.02 11.22
N VAL A 95 3.60 -4.43 11.94
CA VAL A 95 4.64 -5.18 12.65
C VAL A 95 4.09 -5.91 13.88
N ARG A 96 3.04 -5.38 14.51
CA ARG A 96 2.34 -6.08 15.60
C ARG A 96 1.60 -7.31 15.11
N ARG A 97 0.94 -7.24 13.95
CA ARG A 97 0.08 -8.31 13.42
C ARG A 97 0.82 -9.36 12.60
N CYS A 98 2.00 -9.03 12.06
CA CYS A 98 2.70 -9.93 11.14
C CYS A 98 4.18 -10.09 11.53
N VAL A 99 4.52 -11.29 12.02
CA VAL A 99 5.89 -11.66 12.39
C VAL A 99 6.88 -11.45 11.24
N LYS A 100 6.52 -11.85 10.01
CA LYS A 100 7.40 -11.66 8.83
C LYS A 100 7.65 -10.19 8.50
N CYS A 101 6.67 -9.31 8.70
CA CYS A 101 6.88 -7.87 8.51
C CYS A 101 7.72 -7.29 9.65
N LYS A 102 7.52 -7.76 10.88
CA LYS A 102 8.33 -7.38 12.05
C LYS A 102 9.79 -7.76 11.87
N GLU A 103 10.08 -8.98 11.45
CA GLU A 103 11.45 -9.44 11.16
C GLU A 103 12.13 -8.56 10.10
N ARG A 104 11.41 -8.21 9.02
CA ARG A 104 11.95 -7.31 7.98
C ARG A 104 12.17 -5.90 8.50
N TYR A 105 11.27 -5.39 9.33
CA TYR A 105 11.45 -4.10 10.00
C TYR A 105 12.72 -4.09 10.85
N LEU A 106 12.89 -5.10 11.72
CA LEU A 106 14.07 -5.23 12.58
C LEU A 106 15.36 -5.38 11.76
N LYS A 107 15.35 -6.13 10.66
CA LYS A 107 16.53 -6.23 9.78
C LYS A 107 16.90 -4.93 9.06
N LEU A 108 15.94 -4.01 8.89
CA LEU A 108 16.16 -2.75 8.17
C LEU A 108 16.50 -1.60 9.11
N PHE A 109 15.99 -1.62 10.35
CA PHE A 109 16.02 -0.49 11.27
C PHE A 109 16.35 -0.86 12.72
N GLY A 110 16.37 -2.15 13.05
CA GLY A 110 16.93 -2.60 14.32
C GLY A 110 18.44 -2.44 14.24
N THR A 111 19.01 -1.71 15.19
CA THR A 111 20.46 -1.68 15.38
C THR A 111 20.93 -3.10 15.65
N ASP A 112 21.86 -3.60 14.84
CA ASP A 112 22.66 -4.76 15.20
C ASP A 112 23.26 -4.49 16.59
N HIS A 113 22.95 -5.36 17.54
CA HIS A 113 23.66 -5.44 18.82
C HIS A 113 24.63 -6.61 18.73
#